data_AF-A0A9N8HD76-F1
#
_entry.id   AF-A0A9N8HD76-F1
#
_cell.length_a   1.000
_cell.length_b   1.000
_cell.length_c   1.000
_cell.angle_alpha   90.00
_cell.angle_beta   90.00
_cell.angle_gamma   90.00
#
_symmetry.space_group_name_H-M   'P 1'
#
loop_
_entity.id
_entity.type
_entity.pdbx_description
1 polymer ?
#
loop_
_entity_poly.entity_id
_entity_poly.type
_entity_poly.pdbx_seq_one_letter_code
_entity_poly.pdbx_strand_id
1 'polypeptide(L)'
;MSGLDLLEKFLLSAAGERELQALPDYTSPPLPIALEATPEPYRDDAVIDEARAIAAAGNCTVDGNRCQIPFTVSPTLFPEPSKVGMIFYNGGLVDPRGYAPIADIVADRYGIPTVMPIFEGDRAFSFGLCDSGRLDLAKAEFPDVEKWVLAGHSFGGIAAMSDMWQRMEAGDDAAAGLVMVAADIQQLGCGDIDYSNSSLPMASLTGSLDGVLNMTRWEQNTIYLSPETEFMDIYGASHASFGAYDASERFELLGQTDGEPLVPSSIVWDLTAAAFAHVASRTGVELPTRVDPPEPTFHENSQDEKVEKNDPEETEAKEAEQAASAGIVSVRKAPWSWMAAAATLAWIVA
;
A
#
# COMPACT_ATOMS: atom_id res chain seq x y z
N MET A 1 -6.21 -1.29 32.54
CA MET A 1 -7.50 -1.19 31.83
C MET A 1 -7.25 -0.33 30.61
N SER A 2 -6.72 -0.91 29.53
CA SER A 2 -6.51 -0.19 28.27
C SER A 2 -7.86 0.09 27.64
N GLY A 3 -8.21 1.36 27.51
CA GLY A 3 -9.45 1.79 26.91
C GLY A 3 -9.35 1.60 25.40
N LEU A 4 -10.07 0.61 24.87
CA LEU A 4 -10.29 0.48 23.43
C LEU A 4 -10.83 1.82 22.90
N ASP A 5 -10.28 2.28 21.77
CA ASP A 5 -10.76 3.49 21.08
C ASP A 5 -12.22 3.29 20.62
N LEU A 6 -12.96 4.37 20.40
CA LEU A 6 -14.35 4.35 19.95
C LEU A 6 -14.52 3.51 18.67
N LEU A 7 -13.57 3.59 17.73
CA LEU A 7 -13.54 2.75 16.54
C LEU A 7 -13.37 1.26 16.89
N GLU A 8 -12.46 0.92 17.79
CA GLU A 8 -12.24 -0.47 18.23
C GLU A 8 -13.47 -1.02 18.96
N LYS A 9 -14.17 -0.18 19.74
CA LYS A 9 -15.45 -0.54 20.38
C LYS A 9 -16.60 -0.68 19.38
N PHE A 10 -16.53 0.02 18.26
CA PHE A 10 -17.58 0.05 17.25
C PHE A 10 -17.55 -1.17 16.34
N LEU A 11 -16.34 -1.56 15.92
CA LEU A 11 -16.10 -2.78 15.15
C LEU A 11 -16.60 -4.05 15.88
N LEU A 12 -16.78 -3.98 17.21
CA LEU A 12 -17.36 -5.04 18.06
C LEU A 12 -18.89 -5.17 17.99
N SER A 13 -19.62 -4.27 17.32
CA SER A 13 -21.09 -4.32 17.23
C SER A 13 -21.59 -5.12 16.01
N ALA A 14 -22.60 -5.98 16.24
CA ALA A 14 -23.14 -6.92 15.25
C ALA A 14 -24.08 -6.26 14.22
N ALA A 15 -24.09 -6.83 13.01
CA ALA A 15 -24.68 -6.30 11.78
C ALA A 15 -26.23 -6.29 11.73
N GLY A 16 -26.78 -5.33 10.96
CA GLY A 16 -28.18 -5.19 10.54
C GLY A 16 -28.28 -4.75 9.06
N GLU A 17 -29.49 -4.47 8.55
CA GLU A 17 -29.71 -4.01 7.16
C GLU A 17 -29.06 -2.64 6.88
N ARG A 18 -28.38 -2.51 5.74
CA ARG A 18 -27.41 -1.42 5.46
C ARG A 18 -27.98 -0.13 4.86
N GLU A 19 -27.59 0.99 5.46
CA GLU A 19 -27.40 2.28 4.78
C GLU A 19 -25.90 2.64 4.81
N LEU A 20 -25.20 2.42 3.70
CA LEU A 20 -23.80 2.86 3.54
C LEU A 20 -23.78 4.39 3.74
N GLN A 21 -22.97 4.88 4.67
CA GLN A 21 -22.92 6.27 5.21
C GLN A 21 -23.76 6.54 6.48
N ALA A 22 -24.30 5.52 7.14
CA ALA A 22 -24.83 5.63 8.49
C ALA A 22 -24.23 4.56 9.41
N LEU A 23 -24.02 4.89 10.68
CA LEU A 23 -23.66 3.87 11.67
C LEU A 23 -24.84 2.90 11.86
N PRO A 24 -24.65 1.56 11.81
CA PRO A 24 -23.39 0.83 11.87
C PRO A 24 -22.77 0.31 10.57
N ASP A 25 -23.29 0.74 9.43
CA ASP A 25 -22.88 0.29 8.10
C ASP A 25 -21.99 1.30 7.36
N TYR A 26 -21.34 2.20 8.09
CA TYR A 26 -20.40 3.15 7.56
C TYR A 26 -19.19 2.45 6.92
N THR A 27 -18.84 2.87 5.72
CA THR A 27 -17.55 2.59 5.08
C THR A 27 -17.12 3.83 4.30
N SER A 28 -15.86 4.23 4.44
CA SER A 28 -15.27 5.31 3.65
C SER A 28 -15.26 4.87 2.17
N PRO A 29 -16.02 5.55 1.29
CA PRO A 29 -16.14 5.15 -0.10
C PRO A 29 -14.84 5.44 -0.87
N PRO A 30 -14.56 4.70 -1.97
CA PRO A 30 -13.37 4.95 -2.78
C PRO A 30 -13.50 6.28 -3.53
N LEU A 31 -12.38 6.99 -3.70
CA LEU A 31 -12.30 8.16 -4.56
C LEU A 31 -12.32 7.73 -6.04
N PRO A 32 -12.66 8.62 -6.99
CA PRO A 32 -12.71 8.29 -8.42
C PRO A 32 -11.41 7.69 -8.97
N ILE A 33 -10.25 8.17 -8.52
CA ILE A 33 -8.94 7.63 -8.92
C ILE A 33 -8.73 6.17 -8.46
N ALA A 34 -9.32 5.79 -7.32
CA ALA A 34 -9.28 4.41 -6.83
C ALA A 34 -10.16 3.49 -7.69
N LEU A 35 -11.35 3.97 -8.09
CA LEU A 35 -12.22 3.25 -9.03
C LEU A 35 -11.56 3.09 -10.41
N GLU A 36 -10.85 4.10 -10.89
CA GLU A 36 -10.09 4.01 -12.15
C GLU A 36 -8.98 2.95 -12.08
N ALA A 37 -8.26 2.87 -10.96
CA ALA A 37 -7.23 1.86 -10.72
C ALA A 37 -7.81 0.46 -10.43
N THR A 38 -9.10 0.34 -10.09
CA THR A 38 -9.73 -0.95 -9.79
C THR A 38 -9.98 -1.75 -11.08
N PRO A 39 -9.76 -3.08 -11.11
CA PRO A 39 -10.12 -3.92 -12.26
C PRO A 39 -11.61 -3.79 -12.61
N GLU A 40 -11.91 -3.66 -13.91
CA GLU A 40 -13.24 -3.26 -14.40
C GLU A 40 -14.44 -4.01 -13.78
N PRO A 41 -14.41 -5.35 -13.63
CA PRO A 41 -15.54 -6.08 -13.03
C PRO A 41 -15.84 -5.72 -11.58
N TYR A 42 -14.86 -5.17 -10.86
CA TYR A 42 -14.95 -4.83 -9.44
C TYR A 42 -15.21 -3.33 -9.21
N ARG A 43 -15.39 -2.54 -10.27
CA ARG A 43 -15.74 -1.12 -10.15
C ARG A 43 -17.20 -0.90 -9.73
N ASP A 44 -18.07 -1.87 -10.03
CA ASP A 44 -19.49 -1.83 -9.68
C ASP A 44 -19.70 -2.14 -8.19
N ASP A 45 -20.41 -1.25 -7.50
CA ASP A 45 -20.78 -1.42 -6.08
C ASP A 45 -21.58 -2.69 -5.85
N ALA A 46 -22.43 -3.11 -6.80
CA ALA A 46 -23.23 -4.32 -6.67
C ALA A 46 -22.36 -5.58 -6.55
N VAL A 47 -21.22 -5.61 -7.24
CA VAL A 47 -20.26 -6.73 -7.19
C VAL A 47 -19.56 -6.76 -5.84
N ILE A 48 -19.17 -5.60 -5.32
CA ILE A 48 -18.53 -5.51 -4.00
C ILE A 48 -19.52 -5.87 -2.89
N ASP A 49 -20.77 -5.44 -3.00
CA ASP A 49 -21.82 -5.75 -2.02
C ASP A 49 -22.20 -7.24 -2.02
N GLU A 50 -22.25 -7.87 -3.19
CA GLU A 50 -22.40 -9.33 -3.30
C GLU A 50 -21.24 -10.05 -2.61
N ALA A 51 -19.99 -9.63 -2.88
CA ALA A 51 -18.81 -10.22 -2.26
C ALA A 51 -18.79 -10.03 -0.72
N ARG A 52 -19.22 -8.87 -0.22
CA ARG A 52 -19.39 -8.62 1.22
C ARG A 52 -20.45 -9.55 1.83
N ALA A 53 -21.58 -9.75 1.14
CA ALA A 53 -22.64 -10.64 1.60
C ALA A 53 -22.19 -12.11 1.65
N ILE A 54 -21.43 -12.56 0.65
CA ILE A 54 -20.80 -13.88 0.64
C ILE A 54 -19.82 -14.02 1.82
N ALA A 55 -18.99 -12.99 2.07
CA ALA A 55 -18.05 -12.98 3.19
C ALA A 55 -18.76 -13.06 4.54
N ALA A 56 -19.84 -12.30 4.73
CA ALA A 56 -20.67 -12.34 5.94
C ALA A 56 -21.30 -13.73 6.15
N ALA A 57 -21.64 -14.44 5.08
CA ALA A 57 -22.16 -15.81 5.14
C ALA A 57 -21.07 -16.88 5.40
N GLY A 58 -19.78 -16.50 5.46
CA GLY A 58 -18.67 -17.45 5.60
C GLY A 58 -18.46 -18.34 4.36
N ASN A 59 -18.96 -17.90 3.19
CA ASN A 59 -19.00 -18.70 1.96
C ASN A 59 -17.92 -18.32 0.95
N CYS A 60 -16.82 -17.69 1.39
CA CYS A 60 -15.68 -17.44 0.53
C CYS A 60 -14.97 -18.75 0.19
N THR A 61 -14.87 -19.10 -1.09
CA THR A 61 -14.32 -20.38 -1.54
C THR A 61 -13.38 -20.21 -2.72
N VAL A 62 -12.39 -21.10 -2.81
CA VAL A 62 -11.46 -21.19 -3.95
C VAL A 62 -12.19 -21.40 -5.29
N ASP A 63 -13.24 -22.22 -5.32
CA ASP A 63 -13.87 -22.74 -6.55
C ASP A 63 -15.08 -21.92 -7.07
N GLY A 64 -15.31 -20.70 -6.59
CA GLY A 64 -16.42 -19.90 -7.11
C GLY A 64 -16.57 -18.53 -6.48
N ASN A 65 -16.92 -18.49 -5.19
CA ASN A 65 -17.29 -17.27 -4.48
C ASN A 65 -16.04 -16.53 -3.96
N ARG A 66 -15.31 -15.89 -4.87
CA ARG A 66 -14.05 -15.20 -4.56
C ARG A 66 -14.32 -13.84 -3.91
N CYS A 67 -14.15 -13.79 -2.59
CA CYS A 67 -14.25 -12.56 -1.81
C CYS A 67 -12.97 -11.72 -1.90
N GLN A 68 -12.45 -11.46 -3.10
CA GLN A 68 -11.22 -10.68 -3.28
C GLN A 68 -11.21 -10.01 -4.66
N ILE A 69 -10.49 -8.90 -4.75
CA ILE A 69 -10.22 -8.16 -5.99
C ILE A 69 -8.81 -8.55 -6.46
N PRO A 70 -8.65 -9.30 -7.57
CA PRO A 70 -7.36 -9.65 -8.13
C PRO A 70 -6.82 -8.56 -9.06
N PHE A 71 -5.59 -8.14 -8.82
CA PHE A 71 -4.80 -7.25 -9.68
C PHE A 71 -3.78 -8.11 -10.41
N THR A 72 -4.01 -8.31 -11.71
CA THR A 72 -3.18 -9.13 -12.58
C THR A 72 -2.04 -8.34 -13.19
N VAL A 73 -0.95 -9.01 -13.49
CA VAL A 73 0.23 -8.40 -14.14
C VAL A 73 0.11 -8.49 -15.66
N SER A 74 0.50 -7.43 -16.36
CA SER A 74 0.53 -7.42 -17.83
C SER A 74 1.59 -8.40 -18.38
N PRO A 75 1.21 -9.44 -19.13
CA PRO A 75 2.17 -10.40 -19.70
C PRO A 75 3.05 -9.78 -20.81
N THR A 76 2.69 -8.58 -21.31
CA THR A 76 3.52 -7.85 -22.27
C THR A 76 4.71 -7.18 -21.58
N LEU A 77 4.49 -6.67 -20.36
CA LEU A 77 5.53 -6.02 -19.56
C LEU A 77 6.32 -7.02 -18.72
N PHE A 78 5.69 -8.13 -18.32
CA PHE A 78 6.33 -9.20 -17.55
C PHE A 78 6.00 -10.55 -18.19
N PRO A 79 6.84 -11.05 -19.11
CA PRO A 79 6.57 -12.29 -19.83
C PRO A 79 6.57 -13.54 -18.95
N GLU A 80 7.35 -13.53 -17.86
CA GLU A 80 7.43 -14.62 -16.90
C GLU A 80 6.52 -14.33 -15.68
N PRO A 81 5.70 -15.31 -15.24
CA PRO A 81 4.86 -15.15 -14.06
C PRO A 81 5.69 -14.86 -12.81
N SER A 82 5.18 -13.98 -11.95
CA SER A 82 5.81 -13.71 -10.66
C SER A 82 5.74 -14.91 -9.72
N LYS A 83 6.83 -15.19 -9.02
CA LYS A 83 6.90 -16.16 -7.91
C LYS A 83 6.57 -15.56 -6.55
N VAL A 84 6.39 -14.24 -6.49
CA VAL A 84 5.95 -13.52 -5.31
C VAL A 84 4.63 -12.80 -5.56
N GLY A 85 3.73 -12.79 -4.59
CA GLY A 85 2.45 -12.09 -4.64
C GLY A 85 2.22 -11.25 -3.38
N MET A 86 1.26 -10.32 -3.47
CA MET A 86 0.87 -9.46 -2.35
C MET A 86 -0.60 -9.69 -1.97
N ILE A 87 -0.88 -9.71 -0.67
CA ILE A 87 -2.25 -9.61 -0.13
C ILE A 87 -2.35 -8.30 0.64
N PHE A 88 -3.21 -7.37 0.19
CA PHE A 88 -3.39 -6.08 0.84
C PHE A 88 -4.74 -5.99 1.56
N TYR A 89 -4.69 -5.89 2.89
CA TYR A 89 -5.84 -5.81 3.78
C TYR A 89 -6.21 -4.33 3.98
N ASN A 90 -7.46 -4.01 3.72
CA ASN A 90 -8.00 -2.66 3.80
C ASN A 90 -8.10 -2.15 5.26
N GLY A 91 -8.09 -0.83 5.43
CA GLY A 91 -8.36 -0.20 6.72
C GLY A 91 -9.77 -0.47 7.24
N GLY A 92 -9.95 -0.35 8.55
CA GLY A 92 -11.25 -0.58 9.18
C GLY A 92 -12.29 0.45 8.70
N LEU A 93 -13.41 -0.06 8.17
CA LEU A 93 -14.49 0.75 7.60
C LEU A 93 -14.00 1.58 6.40
N VAL A 94 -13.15 1.00 5.56
CA VAL A 94 -12.68 1.60 4.30
C VAL A 94 -12.90 0.61 3.18
N ASP A 95 -13.56 1.03 2.11
CA ASP A 95 -13.77 0.19 0.94
C ASP A 95 -12.42 -0.32 0.38
N PRO A 96 -12.26 -1.63 0.11
CA PRO A 96 -10.98 -2.18 -0.37
C PRO A 96 -10.48 -1.53 -1.65
N ARG A 97 -11.38 -1.05 -2.52
CA ARG A 97 -11.02 -0.33 -3.75
C ARG A 97 -10.28 0.97 -3.47
N GLY A 98 -10.41 1.54 -2.27
CA GLY A 98 -9.63 2.69 -1.82
C GLY A 98 -8.11 2.46 -1.87
N TYR A 99 -7.65 1.21 -1.87
CA TYR A 99 -6.22 0.89 -1.96
C TYR A 99 -5.78 0.46 -3.35
N ALA A 100 -6.69 0.41 -4.33
CA ALA A 100 -6.43 -0.02 -5.69
C ALA A 100 -5.22 0.68 -6.35
N PRO A 101 -4.97 2.00 -6.17
CA PRO A 101 -3.80 2.64 -6.74
C PRO A 101 -2.47 2.01 -6.29
N ILE A 102 -2.37 1.54 -5.04
CA ILE A 102 -1.16 0.87 -4.55
C ILE A 102 -1.00 -0.50 -5.23
N ALA A 103 -2.05 -1.30 -5.31
CA ALA A 103 -1.99 -2.60 -5.99
C ALA A 103 -1.67 -2.48 -7.48
N ASP A 104 -2.25 -1.48 -8.13
CA ASP A 104 -1.98 -1.15 -9.53
C ASP A 104 -0.50 -0.80 -9.73
N ILE A 105 0.07 0.08 -8.89
CA ILE A 105 1.51 0.39 -8.92
C ILE A 105 2.36 -0.87 -8.69
N VAL A 106 1.96 -1.74 -7.76
CA VAL A 106 2.69 -2.99 -7.45
C VAL A 106 2.68 -3.95 -8.65
N ALA A 107 1.52 -4.15 -9.28
CA ALA A 107 1.39 -5.00 -10.46
C ALA A 107 2.11 -4.42 -11.68
N ASP A 108 1.92 -3.13 -11.95
CA ASP A 108 2.44 -2.50 -13.16
C ASP A 108 3.94 -2.24 -13.08
N ARG A 109 4.46 -1.74 -11.96
CA ARG A 109 5.89 -1.35 -11.89
C ARG A 109 6.80 -2.50 -11.49
N TYR A 110 6.31 -3.41 -10.65
CA TYR A 110 7.14 -4.47 -10.06
C TYR A 110 6.74 -5.86 -10.53
N GLY A 111 5.66 -6.01 -11.30
CA GLY A 111 5.22 -7.28 -11.83
C GLY A 111 4.68 -8.23 -10.77
N ILE A 112 4.25 -7.72 -9.62
CA ILE A 112 3.79 -8.54 -8.50
C ILE A 112 2.25 -8.60 -8.52
N PRO A 113 1.62 -9.77 -8.75
CA PRO A 113 0.18 -9.90 -8.66
C PRO A 113 -0.29 -9.63 -7.24
N THR A 114 -1.42 -8.96 -7.11
CA THR A 114 -1.96 -8.55 -5.81
C THR A 114 -3.40 -9.02 -5.67
N VAL A 115 -3.80 -9.43 -4.47
CA VAL A 115 -5.21 -9.57 -4.10
C VAL A 115 -5.57 -8.61 -2.98
N MET A 116 -6.76 -8.01 -3.07
CA MET A 116 -7.38 -7.27 -1.98
C MET A 116 -8.58 -8.05 -1.44
N PRO A 117 -8.49 -8.64 -0.25
CA PRO A 117 -9.62 -9.36 0.32
C PRO A 117 -10.79 -8.43 0.63
N ILE A 118 -12.01 -8.92 0.38
CA ILE A 118 -13.27 -8.27 0.72
C ILE A 118 -13.82 -8.93 1.98
N PHE A 119 -14.05 -8.14 3.01
CA PHE A 119 -14.57 -8.59 4.31
C PHE A 119 -15.99 -8.12 4.54
N GLU A 120 -16.68 -8.76 5.50
CA GLU A 120 -17.95 -8.26 5.97
C GLU A 120 -17.78 -6.84 6.52
N GLY A 121 -18.47 -5.88 5.89
CA GLY A 121 -18.46 -4.48 6.33
C GLY A 121 -17.11 -3.81 6.32
N ASP A 122 -16.21 -4.29 5.46
CA ASP A 122 -14.85 -3.77 5.33
C ASP A 122 -14.08 -3.79 6.66
N ARG A 123 -14.34 -4.82 7.47
CA ARG A 123 -13.66 -5.11 8.73
C ARG A 123 -12.72 -6.28 8.52
N ALA A 124 -11.49 -5.97 8.11
CA ALA A 124 -10.44 -6.98 7.90
C ALA A 124 -10.07 -7.77 9.18
N PHE A 125 -10.44 -7.24 10.34
CA PHE A 125 -10.18 -7.85 11.63
C PHE A 125 -11.46 -7.99 12.46
N SER A 126 -11.66 -9.17 13.04
CA SER A 126 -12.62 -9.42 14.11
C SER A 126 -11.88 -10.06 15.27
N PHE A 127 -12.15 -9.61 16.50
CA PHE A 127 -11.48 -10.14 17.69
C PHE A 127 -11.61 -11.67 17.79
N GLY A 128 -10.47 -12.34 17.98
CA GLY A 128 -10.39 -13.80 18.06
C GLY A 128 -10.43 -14.54 16.71
N LEU A 129 -10.53 -13.83 15.59
CA LEU A 129 -10.36 -14.40 14.25
C LEU A 129 -8.94 -14.09 13.78
N CYS A 130 -8.07 -15.08 13.92
CA CYS A 130 -6.61 -14.89 13.87
C CYS A 130 -5.97 -15.36 12.57
N ASP A 131 -6.70 -16.18 11.81
CA ASP A 131 -6.40 -16.56 10.43
C ASP A 131 -7.67 -16.35 9.61
N SER A 132 -7.62 -15.40 8.68
CA SER A 132 -8.77 -15.05 7.85
C SER A 132 -8.98 -15.98 6.65
N GLY A 133 -8.07 -16.95 6.42
CA GLY A 133 -8.14 -17.88 5.28
C GLY A 133 -7.81 -17.24 3.93
N ARG A 134 -7.45 -15.95 3.89
CA ARG A 134 -7.28 -15.20 2.63
C ARG A 134 -6.03 -15.58 1.88
N LEU A 135 -5.00 -16.06 2.57
CA LEU A 135 -3.81 -16.61 1.91
C LEU A 135 -4.14 -17.81 1.02
N ASP A 136 -5.05 -18.69 1.43
CA ASP A 136 -5.43 -19.86 0.63
C ASP A 136 -6.23 -19.45 -0.62
N LEU A 137 -7.10 -18.45 -0.50
CA LEU A 137 -7.81 -17.86 -1.65
C LEU A 137 -6.85 -17.17 -2.62
N ALA A 138 -5.82 -16.49 -2.11
CA ALA A 138 -4.81 -15.83 -2.90
C ALA A 138 -3.94 -16.85 -3.68
N LYS A 139 -3.49 -17.91 -3.01
CA LYS A 139 -2.72 -19.02 -3.61
C LYS A 139 -3.49 -19.68 -4.76
N ALA A 140 -4.80 -19.80 -4.63
CA ALA A 140 -5.62 -20.37 -5.70
C ALA A 140 -5.92 -19.39 -6.84
N GLU A 141 -5.95 -18.08 -6.58
CA GLU A 141 -6.07 -17.06 -7.62
C GLU A 141 -4.82 -17.02 -8.52
N PHE A 142 -3.65 -17.09 -7.88
CA PHE A 142 -2.35 -16.98 -8.54
C PHE A 142 -1.48 -18.20 -8.23
N PRO A 143 -1.73 -19.36 -8.89
CA PRO A 143 -1.06 -20.63 -8.57
C PRO A 143 0.43 -20.66 -8.89
N ASP A 144 0.93 -19.72 -9.70
CA ASP A 144 2.36 -19.58 -10.00
C ASP A 144 3.16 -18.93 -8.87
N VAL A 145 2.48 -18.24 -7.94
CA VAL A 145 3.09 -17.56 -6.80
C VAL A 145 3.45 -18.57 -5.71
N GLU A 146 4.70 -18.50 -5.26
CA GLU A 146 5.27 -19.40 -4.25
C GLU A 146 5.41 -18.72 -2.88
N LYS A 147 5.63 -17.40 -2.87
CA LYS A 147 5.84 -16.59 -1.66
C LYS A 147 4.87 -15.42 -1.62
N TRP A 148 4.30 -15.14 -0.46
CA TRP A 148 3.31 -14.10 -0.25
C TRP A 148 3.78 -13.09 0.78
N VAL A 149 3.70 -11.82 0.38
CA VAL A 149 3.85 -10.68 1.29
C VAL A 149 2.46 -10.25 1.74
N LEU A 150 2.21 -10.32 3.05
CA LEU A 150 0.97 -9.81 3.65
C LEU A 150 1.16 -8.35 4.03
N ALA A 151 0.12 -7.57 3.78
CA ALA A 151 0.17 -6.13 3.81
C ALA A 151 -1.10 -5.57 4.40
N GLY A 152 -1.06 -4.48 5.16
CA GLY A 152 -2.33 -3.84 5.48
C GLY A 152 -2.20 -2.47 6.10
N HIS A 153 -3.25 -1.69 5.89
CA HIS A 153 -3.38 -0.35 6.44
C HIS A 153 -4.15 -0.37 7.76
N SER A 154 -3.62 0.26 8.81
CA SER A 154 -4.32 0.45 10.09
C SER A 154 -4.84 -0.88 10.64
N PHE A 155 -6.15 -1.02 10.83
CA PHE A 155 -6.79 -2.28 11.18
C PHE A 155 -6.51 -3.45 10.23
N GLY A 156 -6.37 -3.19 8.93
CA GLY A 156 -5.91 -4.20 7.97
C GLY A 156 -4.48 -4.65 8.23
N GLY A 157 -3.62 -3.76 8.72
CA GLY A 157 -2.25 -4.12 9.15
C GLY A 157 -2.25 -5.08 10.33
N ILE A 158 -3.19 -4.88 11.28
CA ILE A 158 -3.42 -5.80 12.42
C ILE A 158 -3.92 -7.17 11.94
N ALA A 159 -4.81 -7.20 10.94
CA ALA A 159 -5.25 -8.45 10.33
C ALA A 159 -4.08 -9.17 9.62
N ALA A 160 -3.32 -8.44 8.80
CA ALA A 160 -2.20 -8.97 8.04
C ALA A 160 -1.10 -9.56 8.93
N MET A 161 -0.75 -8.91 10.04
CA MET A 161 0.20 -9.46 11.02
C MET A 161 -0.38 -10.68 11.73
N SER A 162 -1.65 -10.68 12.14
CA SER A 162 -2.24 -11.85 12.78
C SER A 162 -2.21 -13.06 11.85
N ASP A 163 -2.64 -12.89 10.60
CA ASP A 163 -2.62 -13.94 9.61
C ASP A 163 -1.19 -14.43 9.33
N MET A 164 -0.23 -13.51 9.15
CA MET A 164 1.17 -13.87 8.94
C MET A 164 1.71 -14.71 10.11
N TRP A 165 1.45 -14.30 11.36
CA TRP A 165 1.87 -15.02 12.55
C TRP A 165 1.31 -16.44 12.57
N GLN A 166 0.00 -16.60 12.35
CA GLN A 166 -0.64 -17.91 12.35
C GLN A 166 -0.09 -18.83 11.26
N ARG A 167 0.21 -18.29 10.08
CA ARG A 167 0.76 -19.06 8.96
C ARG A 167 2.21 -19.50 9.22
N MET A 168 3.02 -18.62 9.81
CA MET A 168 4.39 -18.96 10.23
C MET A 168 4.40 -20.04 11.31
N GLU A 169 3.56 -19.93 12.35
CA GLU A 169 3.45 -20.93 13.41
C GLU A 169 2.94 -22.28 12.89
N ALA A 170 2.12 -22.27 11.83
CA ALA A 170 1.68 -23.47 11.12
C ALA A 170 2.75 -24.06 10.18
N GLY A 171 3.88 -23.39 9.99
CA GLY A 171 4.95 -23.81 9.07
C GLY A 171 4.60 -23.66 7.58
N ASP A 172 3.67 -22.76 7.23
CA ASP A 172 3.36 -22.47 5.82
C ASP A 172 4.44 -21.56 5.22
N ASP A 173 5.42 -22.18 4.56
CA ASP A 173 6.52 -21.49 3.88
C ASP A 173 6.06 -20.49 2.81
N ALA A 174 4.79 -20.51 2.38
CA ALA A 174 4.25 -19.51 1.48
C ALA A 174 4.12 -18.13 2.13
N ALA A 175 3.98 -18.03 3.46
CA ALA A 175 3.91 -16.75 4.18
C ALA A 175 5.33 -16.22 4.42
N ALA A 176 5.72 -15.19 3.67
CA ALA A 176 7.14 -14.91 3.41
C ALA A 176 7.60 -13.47 3.73
N GLY A 177 6.68 -12.55 3.98
CA GLY A 177 7.03 -11.19 4.37
C GLY A 177 5.82 -10.40 4.84
N LEU A 178 6.05 -9.37 5.64
CA LEU A 178 4.97 -8.56 6.23
C LEU A 178 5.27 -7.06 6.13
N VAL A 179 4.30 -6.29 5.66
CA VAL A 179 4.40 -4.82 5.62
C VAL A 179 3.21 -4.23 6.37
N MET A 180 3.52 -3.48 7.42
CA MET A 180 2.53 -2.77 8.22
C MET A 180 2.49 -1.32 7.77
N VAL A 181 1.30 -0.82 7.43
CA VAL A 181 1.10 0.55 6.97
C VAL A 181 0.22 1.26 8.00
N ALA A 182 0.75 2.28 8.68
CA ALA A 182 0.07 2.99 9.75
C ALA A 182 -0.55 2.07 10.82
N ALA A 183 0.19 1.01 11.20
CA ALA A 183 -0.26 -0.01 12.13
C ALA A 183 0.87 -0.44 13.08
N ASP A 184 0.50 -1.01 14.22
CA ASP A 184 1.41 -1.54 15.22
C ASP A 184 1.03 -2.96 15.65
N ILE A 185 2.00 -3.72 16.18
CA ILE A 185 1.74 -5.05 16.74
C ILE A 185 0.74 -4.92 17.89
N GLN A 186 -0.33 -5.71 17.87
CA GLN A 186 -1.31 -5.73 18.96
C GLN A 186 -1.68 -7.16 19.37
N GLN A 187 -1.75 -7.38 20.68
CA GLN A 187 -2.10 -8.66 21.28
C GLN A 187 -3.62 -8.78 21.43
N LEU A 188 -4.33 -8.97 20.32
CA LEU A 188 -5.81 -8.91 20.26
C LEU A 188 -6.51 -10.27 20.38
N GLY A 189 -5.96 -11.16 21.20
CA GLY A 189 -6.57 -12.47 21.47
C GLY A 189 -6.22 -13.57 20.48
N CYS A 190 -5.14 -13.39 19.72
CA CYS A 190 -4.58 -14.35 18.77
C CYS A 190 -3.34 -15.08 19.28
N GLY A 191 -3.18 -15.13 20.61
CA GLY A 191 -1.91 -15.48 21.24
C GLY A 191 -0.96 -14.30 21.27
N ASP A 192 0.23 -14.53 21.81
CA ASP A 192 1.31 -13.54 21.84
C ASP A 192 2.00 -13.53 20.47
N ILE A 193 1.69 -12.53 19.63
CA ILE A 193 2.37 -12.29 18.35
C ILE A 193 3.74 -11.70 18.65
N ASP A 194 4.82 -12.42 18.27
CA ASP A 194 6.20 -12.00 18.54
C ASP A 194 7.19 -12.44 17.45
N TYR A 195 7.46 -11.55 16.49
CA TYR A 195 8.40 -11.78 15.40
C TYR A 195 9.87 -11.56 15.79
N SER A 196 10.18 -11.19 17.04
CA SER A 196 11.54 -10.77 17.46
C SER A 196 12.62 -11.84 17.28
N ASN A 197 12.23 -13.11 17.28
CA ASN A 197 13.13 -14.25 17.06
C ASN A 197 13.05 -14.82 15.62
N SER A 198 12.35 -14.14 14.71
CA SER A 198 12.21 -14.54 13.31
C SER A 198 13.17 -13.77 12.39
N SER A 199 13.43 -14.34 11.21
CA SER A 199 14.12 -13.67 10.09
C SER A 199 13.15 -13.20 9.01
N LEU A 200 11.86 -13.05 9.36
CA LEU A 200 10.83 -12.64 8.40
C LEU A 200 11.18 -11.24 7.86
N PRO A 201 11.31 -11.07 6.53
CA PRO A 201 11.42 -9.74 5.94
C PRO A 201 10.19 -8.90 6.27
N MET A 202 10.43 -7.74 6.89
CA MET A 202 9.36 -6.86 7.37
C MET A 202 9.58 -5.40 6.98
N ALA A 203 8.50 -4.64 6.89
CA ALA A 203 8.54 -3.18 6.87
C ALA A 203 7.43 -2.56 7.72
N SER A 204 7.72 -1.42 8.35
CA SER A 204 6.77 -0.60 9.11
C SER A 204 6.76 0.81 8.55
N LEU A 205 5.62 1.22 7.97
CA LEU A 205 5.43 2.55 7.39
C LEU A 205 4.56 3.39 8.32
N THR A 206 4.99 4.61 8.63
CA THR A 206 4.24 5.60 9.40
C THR A 206 4.13 6.92 8.64
N GLY A 207 3.13 7.73 8.97
CA GLY A 207 3.02 9.11 8.49
C GLY A 207 3.28 10.09 9.63
N SER A 208 4.09 11.12 9.40
CA SER A 208 4.46 12.05 10.48
C SER A 208 3.29 12.95 10.95
N LEU A 209 2.20 13.00 10.18
CA LEU A 209 0.97 13.72 10.49
C LEU A 209 -0.22 12.76 10.64
N ASP A 210 0.05 11.47 10.91
CA ASP A 210 -0.97 10.48 11.23
C ASP A 210 -1.67 10.86 12.54
N GLY A 211 -2.98 11.10 12.47
CA GLY A 211 -3.81 11.45 13.62
C GLY A 211 -4.44 10.26 14.35
N VAL A 212 -4.22 9.03 13.88
CA VAL A 212 -4.89 7.81 14.35
C VAL A 212 -3.93 6.84 15.01
N LEU A 213 -2.77 6.58 14.38
CA LEU A 213 -1.80 5.64 14.92
C LEU A 213 -1.25 6.15 16.26
N ASN A 214 -1.39 5.34 17.31
CA ASN A 214 -0.78 5.66 18.60
C ASN A 214 0.73 5.43 18.53
N MET A 215 1.49 6.50 18.24
CA MET A 215 2.94 6.42 18.07
C MET A 215 3.70 5.93 19.31
N THR A 216 3.20 6.20 20.52
CA THR A 216 3.81 5.66 21.74
C THR A 216 3.62 4.15 21.85
N ARG A 217 2.43 3.64 21.52
CA ARG A 217 2.16 2.19 21.49
C ARG A 217 2.97 1.51 20.39
N TRP A 218 3.02 2.13 19.21
CA TRP A 218 3.86 1.69 18.10
C TRP A 218 5.33 1.55 18.50
N GLU A 219 5.93 2.59 19.10
CA GLU A 219 7.33 2.58 19.53
C GLU A 219 7.60 1.46 20.56
N GLN A 220 6.72 1.32 21.55
CA GLN A 220 6.80 0.26 22.57
C GLN A 220 6.72 -1.15 21.96
N ASN A 221 5.92 -1.31 20.91
CA ASN A 221 5.66 -2.61 20.29
C ASN A 221 6.67 -2.97 19.20
N THR A 222 7.61 -2.07 18.85
CA THR A 222 8.73 -2.39 17.94
C THR A 222 9.59 -3.55 18.44
N ILE A 223 9.59 -3.82 19.75
CA ILE A 223 10.29 -4.95 20.36
C ILE A 223 9.80 -6.32 19.87
N TYR A 224 8.57 -6.40 19.34
CA TYR A 224 7.96 -7.63 18.81
C TYR A 224 8.21 -7.82 17.31
N LEU A 225 8.93 -6.91 16.66
CA LEU A 225 9.19 -6.95 15.23
C LEU A 225 10.45 -7.75 14.94
N SER A 226 10.53 -8.34 13.74
CA SER A 226 11.75 -9.02 13.30
C SER A 226 12.92 -8.03 13.29
N PRO A 227 14.15 -8.45 13.64
CA PRO A 227 15.35 -7.64 13.45
C PRO A 227 15.60 -7.21 11.99
N GLU A 228 14.97 -7.88 11.02
CA GLU A 228 15.01 -7.55 9.59
C GLU A 228 13.96 -6.49 9.17
N THR A 229 13.27 -5.88 10.13
CA THR A 229 12.25 -4.87 9.85
C THR A 229 12.87 -3.56 9.39
N GLU A 230 12.42 -3.09 8.22
CA GLU A 230 12.74 -1.76 7.71
C GLU A 230 11.69 -0.73 8.15
N PHE A 231 12.15 0.39 8.69
CA PHE A 231 11.27 1.44 9.18
C PHE A 231 11.27 2.63 8.22
N MET A 232 10.08 3.11 7.86
CA MET A 232 9.91 4.25 6.96
C MET A 232 8.88 5.22 7.52
N ASP A 233 9.35 6.39 7.95
CA ASP A 233 8.48 7.50 8.33
C ASP A 233 8.32 8.47 7.15
N ILE A 234 7.10 8.61 6.65
CA ILE A 234 6.78 9.46 5.50
C ILE A 234 6.37 10.84 6.00
N TYR A 235 7.31 11.77 5.91
CA TYR A 235 7.11 13.13 6.38
C TYR A 235 5.97 13.84 5.63
N GLY A 236 5.04 14.40 6.38
CA GLY A 236 3.86 15.09 5.85
C GLY A 236 2.70 14.18 5.46
N ALA A 237 2.83 12.86 5.55
CA ALA A 237 1.71 11.94 5.32
C ALA A 237 0.78 11.88 6.54
N SER A 238 -0.52 11.81 6.27
CA SER A 238 -1.58 11.55 7.25
C SER A 238 -2.00 10.08 7.21
N HIS A 239 -2.90 9.66 8.11
CA HIS A 239 -3.45 8.30 8.11
C HIS A 239 -4.18 7.98 6.79
N ALA A 240 -5.00 8.91 6.30
CA ALA A 240 -5.74 8.77 5.05
C ALA A 240 -4.84 8.78 3.80
N SER A 241 -3.60 9.28 3.90
CA SER A 241 -2.69 9.38 2.76
C SER A 241 -2.30 8.03 2.16
N PHE A 242 -2.42 6.95 2.94
CA PHE A 242 -2.14 5.58 2.50
C PHE A 242 -3.24 4.95 1.64
N GLY A 243 -4.31 5.67 1.33
CA GLY A 243 -5.35 5.23 0.40
C GLY A 243 -5.98 6.37 -0.38
N ALA A 244 -6.85 6.02 -1.30
CA ALA A 244 -7.68 6.89 -2.12
C ALA A 244 -9.15 6.67 -1.75
N TYR A 245 -9.53 7.03 -0.52
CA TYR A 245 -10.89 6.95 -0.01
C TYR A 245 -11.32 8.28 0.61
N ASP A 246 -12.64 8.50 0.71
CA ASP A 246 -13.20 9.68 1.34
C ASP A 246 -13.24 9.51 2.86
N ALA A 247 -12.37 10.26 3.54
CA ALA A 247 -12.26 10.29 4.99
C ALA A 247 -13.11 11.39 5.66
N SER A 248 -13.84 12.21 4.88
CA SER A 248 -14.48 13.43 5.38
C SER A 248 -15.54 13.20 6.47
N GLU A 249 -16.24 12.06 6.42
CA GLU A 249 -17.26 11.72 7.42
C GLU A 249 -16.70 11.05 8.69
N ARG A 250 -15.42 10.64 8.69
CA ARG A 250 -14.83 9.86 9.80
C ARG A 250 -14.80 10.64 11.11
N PHE A 251 -14.58 11.96 11.06
CA PHE A 251 -14.61 12.77 12.28
C PHE A 251 -16.01 12.83 12.88
N GLU A 252 -17.01 13.18 12.09
CA GLU A 252 -18.39 13.32 12.57
C GLU A 252 -19.00 11.99 13.02
N LEU A 253 -18.69 10.89 12.32
CA LEU A 253 -19.25 9.58 12.61
C LEU A 253 -18.46 8.80 13.68
N LEU A 254 -17.12 8.90 13.69
CA LEU A 254 -16.27 8.05 14.53
C LEU A 254 -15.46 8.84 15.57
N GLY A 255 -15.46 10.17 15.53
CA GLY A 255 -14.62 11.02 16.38
C GLY A 255 -13.12 10.89 16.06
N GLN A 256 -12.79 10.35 14.88
CA GLN A 256 -11.42 10.07 14.45
C GLN A 256 -10.95 11.12 13.44
N THR A 257 -9.73 11.65 13.62
CA THR A 257 -9.09 12.56 12.67
C THR A 257 -7.89 11.87 12.05
N ASP A 258 -7.93 11.67 10.73
CA ASP A 258 -6.82 11.02 10.01
C ASP A 258 -5.54 11.87 9.94
N GLY A 259 -5.69 13.19 10.10
CA GLY A 259 -4.63 14.18 9.99
C GLY A 259 -4.70 14.96 8.68
N GLU A 260 -4.01 16.09 8.63
CA GLU A 260 -4.00 16.98 7.46
C GLU A 260 -2.70 16.78 6.67
N PRO A 261 -2.73 16.14 5.49
CA PRO A 261 -1.51 15.83 4.75
C PRO A 261 -0.87 17.06 4.11
N LEU A 262 0.47 17.08 4.10
CA LEU A 262 1.30 18.08 3.41
C LEU A 262 1.92 17.53 2.11
N VAL A 263 1.81 16.22 1.88
CA VAL A 263 2.31 15.55 0.68
C VAL A 263 1.16 14.91 -0.11
N PRO A 264 1.22 14.90 -1.45
CA PRO A 264 0.24 14.19 -2.25
C PRO A 264 0.19 12.70 -1.93
N SER A 265 -1.01 12.13 -1.80
CA SER A 265 -1.19 10.70 -1.53
C SER A 265 -0.53 9.81 -2.60
N SER A 266 -0.42 10.27 -3.85
CA SER A 266 0.30 9.53 -4.90
C SER A 266 1.77 9.27 -4.57
N ILE A 267 2.45 10.18 -3.87
CA ILE A 267 3.83 9.96 -3.38
C ILE A 267 3.82 8.89 -2.29
N VAL A 268 2.83 8.93 -1.40
CA VAL A 268 2.68 7.94 -0.32
C VAL A 268 2.40 6.55 -0.90
N TRP A 269 1.55 6.45 -1.92
CA TRP A 269 1.26 5.19 -2.61
C TRP A 269 2.49 4.60 -3.30
N ASP A 270 3.28 5.44 -3.97
CA ASP A 270 4.54 5.04 -4.60
C ASP A 270 5.56 4.50 -3.58
N LEU A 271 5.72 5.20 -2.44
CA LEU A 271 6.61 4.76 -1.35
C LEU A 271 6.12 3.47 -0.70
N THR A 272 4.79 3.33 -0.55
CA THR A 272 4.18 2.10 -0.01
C THR A 272 4.42 0.92 -0.96
N ALA A 273 4.20 1.12 -2.27
CA ALA A 273 4.51 0.13 -3.31
C ALA A 273 5.99 -0.27 -3.33
N ALA A 274 6.89 0.70 -3.17
CA ALA A 274 8.33 0.45 -3.09
C ALA A 274 8.71 -0.37 -1.85
N ALA A 275 8.08 -0.12 -0.69
CA ALA A 275 8.29 -0.93 0.51
C ALA A 275 7.84 -2.38 0.32
N PHE A 276 6.72 -2.60 -0.37
CA PHE A 276 6.30 -3.96 -0.76
C PHE A 276 7.33 -4.65 -1.64
N ALA A 277 7.77 -4.00 -2.72
CA ALA A 277 8.79 -4.55 -3.59
C ALA A 277 10.10 -4.84 -2.84
N HIS A 278 10.48 -3.98 -1.89
CA HIS A 278 11.65 -4.19 -1.06
C HIS A 278 11.52 -5.44 -0.17
N VAL A 279 10.40 -5.61 0.53
CA VAL A 279 10.13 -6.83 1.32
C VAL A 279 10.06 -8.06 0.42
N ALA A 280 9.36 -7.97 -0.71
CA ALA A 280 9.23 -9.04 -1.70
C ALA A 280 10.60 -9.52 -2.21
N SER A 281 11.55 -8.60 -2.46
CA SER A 281 12.91 -8.93 -2.90
C SER A 281 13.73 -9.73 -1.87
N ARG A 282 13.31 -9.74 -0.60
CA ARG A 282 13.97 -10.44 0.49
C ARG A 282 13.30 -11.78 0.85
N THR A 283 12.24 -12.16 0.14
CA THR A 283 11.50 -13.43 0.39
C THR A 283 12.25 -14.69 -0.06
N GLY A 284 13.40 -14.54 -0.72
CA GLY A 284 14.23 -15.64 -1.23
C GLY A 284 13.82 -16.15 -2.62
N VAL A 285 12.82 -15.54 -3.25
CA VAL A 285 12.48 -15.73 -4.68
C VAL A 285 12.82 -14.47 -5.48
N GLU A 286 13.20 -14.66 -6.74
CA GLU A 286 13.56 -13.56 -7.63
C GLU A 286 12.31 -12.78 -8.06
N LEU A 287 12.42 -11.44 -8.09
CA LEU A 287 11.36 -10.59 -8.63
C LEU A 287 11.30 -10.71 -10.16
N PRO A 288 10.10 -10.61 -10.77
CA PRO A 288 9.97 -10.70 -12.21
C PRO A 288 10.66 -9.52 -12.90
N THR A 289 11.23 -9.79 -14.08
CA THR A 289 11.94 -8.79 -14.87
C THR A 289 10.99 -8.07 -15.81
N ARG A 290 10.97 -6.74 -15.73
CA ARG A 290 10.19 -5.90 -16.63
C ARG A 290 10.84 -5.81 -18.02
N VAL A 291 10.03 -5.94 -19.06
CA VAL A 291 10.40 -5.74 -20.47
C VAL A 291 9.62 -4.53 -20.99
N ASP A 292 10.30 -3.39 -21.09
CA ASP A 292 9.69 -2.21 -21.70
C ASP A 292 9.66 -2.34 -23.22
N PRO A 293 8.56 -1.93 -23.88
CA PRO A 293 8.54 -1.85 -25.33
C PRO A 293 9.63 -0.89 -25.81
N PRO A 294 10.24 -1.14 -26.99
CA PRO A 294 11.24 -0.24 -27.54
C PRO A 294 10.66 1.17 -27.65
N GLU A 295 11.42 2.19 -27.20
CA GLU A 295 10.97 3.58 -27.31
C GLU A 295 10.59 3.89 -28.76
N PRO A 296 9.50 4.65 -28.99
CA PRO A 296 9.14 5.05 -30.34
C PRO A 296 10.30 5.82 -30.95
N THR A 297 10.87 5.27 -32.03
CA THR A 297 11.92 5.95 -32.78
C THR A 297 11.33 7.22 -33.39
N PHE A 298 11.63 8.36 -32.80
CA PHE A 298 11.37 9.66 -33.42
C PHE A 298 12.24 9.77 -34.67
N HIS A 299 11.67 9.49 -35.83
CA HIS A 299 12.26 9.93 -37.08
C HIS A 299 12.10 11.46 -37.12
N GLU A 300 13.19 12.18 -36.84
CA GLU A 300 13.32 13.57 -37.28
C GLU A 300 13.14 13.59 -38.79
N ASN A 301 11.93 13.92 -39.25
CA ASN A 301 11.74 14.40 -40.61
C ASN A 301 12.40 15.78 -40.68
N SER A 302 13.71 15.81 -40.93
CA SER A 302 14.40 16.98 -41.46
C SER A 302 13.98 17.19 -42.91
N GLN A 303 12.71 17.53 -43.12
CA GLN A 303 12.38 18.38 -44.25
C GLN A 303 12.71 19.80 -43.81
N ASP A 304 13.92 20.22 -44.19
CA ASP A 304 14.32 21.62 -44.26
C ASP A 304 13.29 22.39 -45.10
N GLU A 305 12.23 22.88 -44.47
CA GLU A 305 11.59 24.10 -44.93
C GLU A 305 12.60 25.22 -44.68
N LYS A 306 13.26 25.62 -45.78
CA LYS A 306 14.09 26.82 -45.84
C LYS A 306 13.26 28.02 -45.39
N VAL A 307 13.28 28.33 -44.10
CA VAL A 307 12.92 29.65 -43.61
C VAL A 307 14.07 30.58 -43.99
N GLU A 308 13.77 31.41 -44.97
CA GLU A 308 14.63 32.45 -45.51
C GLU A 308 15.09 33.38 -44.37
N LYS A 309 16.40 33.47 -44.16
CA LYS A 309 17.02 34.40 -43.22
C LYS A 309 16.60 35.83 -43.55
N ASN A 310 15.90 36.47 -42.61
CA ASN A 310 15.89 37.92 -42.48
C ASN A 310 16.12 38.27 -41.01
N ASP A 311 17.38 38.51 -40.64
CA ASP A 311 17.71 39.35 -39.49
C ASP A 311 17.44 40.81 -39.89
N PRO A 312 16.78 41.58 -39.00
CA PRO A 312 17.59 42.58 -38.33
C PRO A 312 17.36 42.66 -36.81
N GLU A 313 18.49 42.89 -36.15
CA GLU A 313 18.64 43.67 -34.91
C GLU A 313 18.18 43.05 -33.59
N GLU A 314 19.16 42.44 -32.91
CA GLU A 314 19.64 42.85 -31.58
C GLU A 314 18.81 43.96 -30.89
N THR A 315 17.76 43.63 -30.14
CA THR A 315 17.32 44.53 -29.05
C THR A 315 16.48 43.86 -27.96
N GLU A 316 16.76 42.62 -27.53
CA GLU A 316 16.04 42.06 -26.36
C GLU A 316 16.90 41.17 -25.44
N ALA A 317 18.22 41.17 -25.63
CA ALA A 317 19.17 40.44 -24.77
C ALA A 317 19.78 41.30 -23.64
N LYS A 318 19.32 42.54 -23.44
CA LYS A 318 19.86 43.46 -22.42
C LYS A 318 18.97 43.72 -21.21
N GLU A 319 17.78 43.15 -21.13
CA GLU A 319 16.90 43.29 -19.95
C GLU A 319 16.81 42.02 -19.07
N ALA A 320 17.35 40.89 -19.51
CA ALA A 320 17.37 39.66 -18.70
C ALA A 320 18.56 39.57 -17.71
N GLU A 321 19.59 40.41 -17.86
CA GLU A 321 20.81 40.36 -17.03
C GLU A 321 20.75 41.25 -15.76
N GLN A 322 19.64 41.93 -15.51
CA GLN A 322 19.44 42.78 -14.31
C GLN A 322 18.45 42.21 -13.28
N ALA A 323 17.86 41.03 -13.53
CA ALA A 323 16.95 40.36 -12.60
C ALA A 323 17.61 39.22 -11.78
N ALA A 324 18.89 38.92 -12.01
CA ALA A 324 19.64 37.86 -11.33
C ALA A 324 20.52 38.34 -10.16
N SER A 325 20.12 39.42 -9.48
CA SER A 325 20.75 39.87 -8.21
C SER A 325 19.71 40.07 -7.11
N ALA A 326 18.97 39.01 -6.79
CA ALA A 326 18.23 38.89 -5.53
C ALA A 326 18.00 37.42 -5.18
N GLY A 327 18.92 36.86 -4.39
CA GLY A 327 18.61 35.86 -3.36
C GLY A 327 18.09 34.47 -3.74
N ILE A 328 19.01 33.49 -3.60
CA ILE A 328 18.80 32.10 -3.14
C ILE A 328 18.19 31.10 -4.14
N VAL A 329 19.01 30.68 -5.11
CA VAL A 329 19.03 29.29 -5.62
C VAL A 329 20.49 28.90 -5.84
N SER A 330 21.00 27.95 -5.05
CA SER A 330 22.30 27.30 -5.32
C SER A 330 22.05 25.91 -5.89
N VAL A 331 21.91 25.82 -7.21
CA VAL A 331 22.07 24.57 -7.96
C VAL A 331 23.55 24.42 -8.27
N ARG A 332 24.22 23.43 -7.67
CA ARG A 332 25.50 22.92 -8.19
C ARG A 332 25.23 21.68 -9.03
N LYS A 333 25.56 21.77 -10.32
CA LYS A 333 25.73 20.62 -11.22
C LYS A 333 27.09 19.97 -10.96
N ALA A 334 27.12 18.65 -10.80
CA ALA A 334 28.03 17.67 -11.40
C ALA A 334 28.01 16.33 -10.62
N PRO A 335 28.48 15.21 -11.19
CA PRO A 335 28.06 14.54 -12.41
C PRO A 335 27.55 13.11 -12.11
N TRP A 336 26.95 12.44 -13.09
CA TRP A 336 26.59 11.03 -13.02
C TRP A 336 27.79 10.15 -12.71
N SER A 337 27.70 9.31 -11.67
CA SER A 337 28.15 7.91 -11.68
C SER A 337 27.92 7.23 -10.32
N TRP A 338 27.60 5.93 -10.38
CA TRP A 338 27.63 4.89 -9.33
C TRP A 338 26.38 4.67 -8.47
N MET A 339 25.49 3.81 -8.99
CA MET A 339 25.02 2.65 -8.23
C MET A 339 26.24 1.81 -7.83
N ALA A 340 26.43 1.53 -6.54
CA ALA A 340 26.99 0.27 -6.03
C ALA A 340 27.09 0.30 -4.50
N ALA A 341 26.47 -0.71 -3.90
CA ALA A 341 26.91 -1.45 -2.72
C ALA A 341 26.96 -0.75 -1.36
N ALA A 342 26.11 -1.31 -0.48
CA ALA A 342 26.24 -1.35 0.97
C ALA A 342 27.69 -1.54 1.46
N ALA A 343 28.06 -0.83 2.53
CA ALA A 343 28.51 -1.44 3.79
C ALA A 343 29.07 -0.39 4.76
N THR A 344 28.60 -0.48 6.00
CA THR A 344 29.34 -0.32 7.28
C THR A 344 29.76 1.05 7.83
N LEU A 345 29.50 1.13 9.15
CA LEU A 345 30.26 1.78 10.24
C LEU A 345 29.90 3.21 10.64
N ALA A 346 28.96 3.30 11.59
CA ALA A 346 29.19 3.58 13.01
C ALA A 346 30.13 4.74 13.45
N TRP A 347 29.64 5.44 14.49
CA TRP A 347 30.29 6.30 15.51
C TRP A 347 30.31 7.84 15.36
N ILE A 348 29.43 8.44 16.20
CA ILE A 348 29.61 9.54 17.20
C ILE A 348 30.29 10.87 16.81
N VAL A 349 29.59 12.00 17.07
CA VAL A 349 29.89 13.08 18.05
C VAL A 349 29.30 14.42 17.54
N ALA A 350 28.24 14.90 18.19
CA ALA A 350 28.20 16.18 18.92
C ALA A 350 26.85 16.31 19.65
#